data_AF-A0A3M2CEZ8-F1
#
_entry.id   AF-A0A3M2CEZ8-F1
#
_cell.length_a   1.000
_cell.length_b   1.000
_cell.length_c   1.000
_cell.angle_alpha   90.00
_cell.angle_beta   90.00
_cell.angle_gamma   90.00
#
_symmetry.space_group_name_H-M   'P 1'
#
loop_
_entity.id
_entity.type
_entity.pdbx_description
1 polymer ?
#
loop_
_entity_poly.entity_id
_entity_poly.type
_entity_poly.pdbx_seq_one_letter_code
_entity_poly.pdbx_strand_id
1 'polypeptide(L)'
;PAGDAAPAGDAPSLDAVVPPSLTCAVVRTMVAAALADGDFADGERRLIEGRLDESGLAAEDLAQVRRDMVLPPSPRELAALVTDAAGRELLYRFAAAVVLADRRVSELEETWLERLADAFGLSAERRAELRAEVAG
;
A
#
# COMPACT_ATOMS: atom_id res chain seq x y z
N PRO A 1 -12.45 3.18 -35.49
CA PRO A 1 -11.66 3.56 -34.30
C PRO A 1 -12.56 3.48 -33.05
N ALA A 2 -12.57 2.32 -32.41
CA ALA A 2 -13.20 2.12 -31.10
C ALA A 2 -12.05 1.71 -30.17
N GLY A 3 -11.65 2.61 -29.28
CA GLY A 3 -10.66 2.36 -28.26
C GLY A 3 -11.29 1.46 -27.20
N ASP A 4 -10.70 0.29 -27.05
CA ASP A 4 -10.99 -0.70 -26.02
C ASP A 4 -10.72 -0.06 -24.65
N ALA A 5 -11.78 0.25 -23.91
CA ALA A 5 -11.67 0.63 -22.51
C ALA A 5 -11.44 -0.66 -21.72
N ALA A 6 -10.19 -0.92 -21.35
CA ALA A 6 -9.82 -2.02 -20.49
C ALA A 6 -10.66 -1.98 -19.19
N PRO A 7 -11.17 -3.12 -18.70
CA PRO A 7 -11.88 -3.15 -17.44
C PRO A 7 -10.90 -2.75 -16.34
N ALA A 8 -11.25 -1.70 -15.59
CA ALA A 8 -10.63 -1.42 -14.31
C ALA A 8 -10.78 -2.69 -13.46
N GLY A 9 -9.67 -3.40 -13.26
CA GLY A 9 -9.63 -4.61 -12.47
C GLY A 9 -10.23 -4.33 -11.09
N ASP A 10 -11.05 -5.28 -10.65
CA ASP A 10 -11.72 -5.32 -9.36
C ASP A 10 -10.67 -5.28 -8.24
N ALA A 11 -10.20 -4.08 -7.90
CA ALA A 11 -9.33 -3.88 -6.75
C ALA A 11 -10.19 -4.21 -5.52
N PRO A 12 -9.77 -5.15 -4.66
CA PRO A 12 -10.57 -5.57 -3.52
C PRO A 12 -10.94 -4.35 -2.67
N SER A 13 -12.24 -4.13 -2.47
CA SER A 13 -12.73 -3.07 -1.60
C SER A 13 -12.12 -3.23 -0.21
N LEU A 14 -11.38 -2.21 0.25
CA LEU A 14 -10.72 -2.19 1.55
C LEU A 14 -11.68 -2.56 2.69
N ASP A 15 -12.94 -2.13 2.59
CA ASP A 15 -13.98 -2.30 3.61
C ASP A 15 -14.42 -3.75 3.88
N ALA A 16 -14.25 -4.68 2.92
CA ALA A 16 -14.69 -6.07 3.10
C ALA A 16 -13.60 -6.97 3.69
N VAL A 17 -12.34 -6.55 3.64
CA VAL A 17 -11.17 -7.39 3.93
C VAL A 17 -10.33 -6.84 5.09
N VAL A 18 -10.40 -5.53 5.36
CA VAL A 18 -9.54 -4.87 6.35
C VAL A 18 -10.33 -4.56 7.64
N PRO A 19 -9.83 -4.94 8.82
CA PRO A 19 -10.41 -4.50 10.09
C PRO A 19 -10.44 -2.97 10.18
N PRO A 20 -11.51 -2.35 10.73
CA PRO A 20 -11.58 -0.89 10.89
C PRO A 20 -10.36 -0.30 11.63
N SER A 21 -9.85 -1.03 12.63
CA SER A 21 -8.66 -0.63 13.40
C SER A 21 -7.35 -0.60 12.58
N LEU A 22 -7.30 -1.31 11.46
CA LEU A 22 -6.12 -1.38 10.58
C LEU A 22 -6.29 -0.56 9.30
N THR A 23 -7.47 0.01 9.04
CA THR A 23 -7.77 0.69 7.77
C THR A 23 -6.79 1.85 7.53
N CYS A 24 -6.59 2.72 8.53
CA CYS A 24 -5.61 3.80 8.42
C CYS A 24 -4.18 3.27 8.18
N ALA A 25 -3.76 2.23 8.90
CA ALA A 25 -2.42 1.65 8.74
C ALA A 25 -2.20 1.03 7.35
N VAL A 26 -3.22 0.39 6.78
CA VAL A 26 -3.21 -0.11 5.40
C VAL A 26 -3.08 1.02 4.41
N VAL A 27 -3.91 2.06 4.51
CA VAL A 27 -3.87 3.21 3.59
C VAL A 27 -2.51 3.91 3.64
N ARG A 28 -1.96 4.15 4.83
CA ARG A 28 -0.62 4.73 5.00
C ARG A 28 0.48 3.86 4.38
N THR A 29 0.35 2.55 4.50
CA THR A 29 1.27 1.58 3.87
C THR A 29 1.19 1.62 2.35
N MET A 30 -0.02 1.68 1.80
CA MET A 30 -0.23 1.78 0.35
C MET A 30 0.34 3.08 -0.21
N VAL A 31 0.17 4.19 0.50
CA VAL A 31 0.77 5.47 0.13
C VAL A 31 2.29 5.38 0.16
N ALA A 32 2.88 4.83 1.22
CA ALA A 32 4.34 4.66 1.28
C ALA A 32 4.89 3.74 0.18
N ALA A 33 4.15 2.68 -0.18
CA ALA A 33 4.49 1.77 -1.25
C ALA A 33 4.45 2.46 -2.62
N ALA A 34 3.41 3.24 -2.90
CA ALA A 34 3.28 4.03 -4.13
C ALA A 34 4.33 5.13 -4.27
N LEU A 35 5.00 5.50 -3.18
CA LEU A 35 6.00 6.57 -3.11
C LEU A 35 7.43 6.02 -2.99
N ALA A 36 7.62 4.70 -3.06
CA ALA A 36 8.88 4.05 -2.72
C ALA A 36 10.01 4.34 -3.74
N ASP A 37 9.68 4.59 -5.00
CA ASP A 37 10.62 4.97 -6.05
C ASP A 37 10.95 6.47 -6.07
N GLY A 38 10.18 7.28 -5.30
CA GLY A 38 10.31 8.72 -5.21
C GLY A 38 9.71 9.50 -6.38
N ASP A 39 9.07 8.85 -7.35
CA ASP A 39 8.39 9.51 -8.47
C ASP A 39 6.89 9.57 -8.18
N PHE A 40 6.47 10.68 -7.57
CA PHE A 40 5.05 10.92 -7.29
C PHE A 40 4.56 12.10 -8.10
N ALA A 41 3.98 11.80 -9.26
CA ALA A 41 3.46 12.85 -10.12
C ALA A 41 2.26 13.54 -9.45
N ASP A 42 2.10 14.85 -9.72
CA ASP A 42 0.95 15.63 -9.24
C ASP A 42 -0.40 15.02 -9.65
N GLY A 43 -0.44 14.28 -10.76
CA GLY A 43 -1.61 13.53 -11.22
C GLY A 43 -1.96 12.36 -10.29
N GLU A 44 -0.98 11.59 -9.85
CA GLU A 44 -1.14 10.47 -8.92
C GLU A 44 -1.54 10.96 -7.54
N ARG A 45 -0.96 12.08 -7.09
CA ARG A 45 -1.38 12.78 -5.88
C ARG A 45 -2.88 13.08 -5.87
N ARG A 46 -3.38 13.73 -6.92
CA ARG A 46 -4.80 14.10 -7.02
C ARG A 46 -5.72 12.88 -7.07
N LEU A 47 -5.28 11.80 -7.72
CA LEU A 47 -6.03 10.55 -7.76
C LEU A 47 -6.15 9.91 -6.38
N ILE A 48 -5.05 9.85 -5.61
CA ILE A 48 -5.07 9.33 -4.24
C ILE A 48 -5.90 10.25 -3.34
N GLU A 49 -5.75 11.57 -3.44
CA GLU A 49 -6.55 12.53 -2.66
C GLU A 49 -8.06 12.36 -2.90
N GLY A 50 -8.49 12.20 -4.16
CA GLY A 50 -9.89 11.95 -4.49
C GLY A 50 -10.43 10.67 -3.86
N ARG A 51 -9.64 9.59 -3.87
CA ARG A 51 -10.02 8.32 -3.23
C ARG A 51 -10.05 8.41 -1.71
N LEU A 52 -9.18 9.21 -1.11
CA LEU A 52 -9.16 9.42 0.34
C LEU A 52 -10.41 10.16 0.80
N ASP A 53 -10.87 11.17 0.07
CA ASP A 53 -12.10 11.89 0.42
C ASP A 53 -13.35 10.99 0.35
N GLU A 54 -13.30 9.92 -0.44
CA GLU A 54 -14.36 8.90 -0.57
C GLU A 54 -14.21 7.73 0.42
N SER A 55 -13.08 7.61 1.13
CA SER A 55 -12.71 6.44 1.94
C SER A 55 -13.45 6.30 3.28
N GLY A 56 -14.23 7.31 3.69
CA GLY A 56 -14.93 7.30 4.98
C GLY A 56 -14.03 7.37 6.22
N LEU A 57 -12.71 7.60 6.05
CA LEU A 57 -11.75 7.78 7.14
C LEU A 57 -12.10 8.99 8.01
N ALA A 58 -11.74 8.91 9.30
CA ALA A 58 -11.85 10.04 10.20
C ALA A 58 -10.95 11.20 9.75
N ALA A 59 -11.33 12.43 10.08
CA ALA A 59 -10.58 13.64 9.68
C ALA A 59 -9.11 13.63 10.13
N GLU A 60 -8.82 13.05 11.28
CA GLU A 60 -7.46 12.91 11.83
C GLU A 60 -6.60 11.94 11.01
N ASP A 61 -7.18 10.80 10.62
CA ASP A 61 -6.53 9.81 9.77
C ASP A 61 -6.29 10.39 8.37
N LEU A 62 -7.28 11.07 7.79
CA LEU A 62 -7.13 11.78 6.51
C LEU A 62 -6.00 12.80 6.56
N ALA A 63 -5.91 13.58 7.65
CA ALA A 63 -4.84 14.55 7.83
C ALA A 63 -3.47 13.86 7.95
N GLN A 64 -3.39 12.68 8.58
CA GLN A 64 -2.15 11.91 8.65
C GLN A 64 -1.75 11.36 7.28
N VAL A 65 -2.68 10.76 6.54
CA VAL A 65 -2.39 10.22 5.20
C VAL A 65 -1.93 11.34 4.26
N ARG A 66 -2.55 12.53 4.32
CA ARG A 66 -2.11 13.70 3.53
C ARG A 66 -0.68 14.14 3.87
N ARG A 67 -0.26 14.04 5.14
CA ARG A 67 1.14 14.27 5.54
C ARG A 67 2.07 13.21 4.96
N ASP A 68 1.65 11.96 5.01
CA ASP A 68 2.42 10.83 4.48
C ASP A 68 2.63 10.93 2.97
N MET A 69 1.71 11.55 2.23
CA MET A 69 1.90 11.83 0.81
C MET A 69 3.01 12.85 0.53
N VAL A 70 3.38 13.68 1.50
CA VAL A 70 4.50 14.64 1.38
C VAL A 70 5.80 14.02 1.89
N LEU A 71 5.72 13.31 3.01
CA LEU A 71 6.83 12.61 3.62
C LEU A 71 6.37 11.18 3.98
N PRO A 72 6.64 10.20 3.12
CA PRO A 72 6.18 8.83 3.35
C PRO A 72 6.77 8.25 4.63
N PRO A 73 5.99 7.50 5.42
CA PRO A 73 6.52 6.81 6.58
C PRO A 73 7.53 5.75 6.13
N SER A 74 8.60 5.60 6.91
CA SER A 74 9.57 4.54 6.69
C SER A 74 8.96 3.16 7.01
N PRO A 75 9.54 2.07 6.45
CA PRO A 75 9.11 0.70 6.79
C PRO A 75 9.06 0.41 8.30
N ARG A 76 9.97 1.01 9.09
CA ARG A 76 10.00 0.86 10.55
C ARG A 76 8.84 1.61 11.23
N GLU A 77 8.47 2.78 10.73
CA GLU A 77 7.33 3.54 11.25
C GLU A 77 6.02 2.80 10.96
N LEU A 78 5.88 2.19 9.78
CA LEU A 78 4.74 1.34 9.43
C LEU A 78 4.65 0.12 10.35
N ALA A 79 5.78 -0.52 10.66
CA ALA A 79 5.83 -1.66 11.57
C ALA A 79 5.40 -1.31 13.01
N ALA A 80 5.58 -0.05 13.41
CA ALA A 80 5.13 0.42 14.71
C ALA A 80 3.60 0.66 14.79
N LEU A 81 2.90 0.74 13.65
CA LEU A 81 1.44 0.91 13.60
C LEU A 81 0.68 -0.37 13.92
N VAL A 82 1.36 -1.52 13.91
CA VAL A 82 0.73 -2.83 14.05
C VAL A 82 1.55 -3.76 14.94
N THR A 83 0.91 -4.28 15.98
CA THR A 83 1.58 -5.09 17.00
C THR A 83 1.51 -6.59 16.75
N ASP A 84 0.50 -7.05 16.01
CA ASP A 84 0.26 -8.46 15.75
C ASP A 84 0.77 -8.91 14.37
N ALA A 85 1.05 -10.21 14.25
CA ALA A 85 1.60 -10.79 13.03
C ALA A 85 0.60 -10.73 11.85
N ALA A 86 -0.69 -10.93 12.11
CA ALA A 86 -1.70 -10.96 11.05
C ALA A 86 -1.87 -9.60 10.37
N GLY A 87 -1.87 -8.52 11.15
CA GLY A 87 -1.92 -7.16 10.62
C GLY A 87 -0.64 -6.79 9.85
N ARG A 88 0.54 -7.24 10.29
CA ARG A 88 1.79 -7.04 9.52
C ARG A 88 1.75 -7.71 8.16
N GLU A 89 1.30 -8.96 8.11
CA GLU A 89 1.09 -9.66 6.84
C GLU A 89 0.06 -8.93 5.96
N LEU A 90 -1.03 -8.46 6.54
CA LEU A 90 -2.06 -7.70 5.82
C LEU A 90 -1.47 -6.44 5.17
N LEU A 91 -0.76 -5.63 5.95
CA LEU A 91 -0.09 -4.43 5.45
C LEU A 91 0.90 -4.77 4.33
N TYR A 92 1.69 -5.84 4.49
CA TYR A 92 2.63 -6.28 3.46
C TYR A 92 1.93 -6.70 2.17
N ARG A 93 0.81 -7.43 2.25
CA ARG A 93 0.01 -7.81 1.07
C ARG A 93 -0.44 -6.57 0.29
N PHE A 94 -0.97 -5.56 0.98
CA PHE A 94 -1.39 -4.33 0.32
C PHE A 94 -0.22 -3.54 -0.27
N ALA A 95 0.92 -3.49 0.43
CA ALA A 95 2.14 -2.87 -0.09
C ALA A 95 2.60 -3.55 -1.39
N ALA A 96 2.65 -4.89 -1.37
CA ALA A 96 3.00 -5.69 -2.54
C ALA A 96 1.97 -5.51 -3.67
N ALA A 97 0.68 -5.40 -3.36
CA ALA A 97 -0.35 -5.18 -4.38
C ALA A 97 -0.17 -3.85 -5.11
N VAL A 98 0.22 -2.79 -4.39
CA VAL A 98 0.53 -1.49 -4.99
C VAL A 98 1.76 -1.58 -5.90
N VAL A 99 2.87 -2.08 -5.37
CA VAL A 99 4.15 -2.16 -6.10
C VAL A 99 4.09 -3.10 -7.30
N LEU A 100 3.34 -4.21 -7.20
CA LEU A 100 3.25 -5.21 -8.26
C LEU A 100 2.17 -4.89 -9.31
N ALA A 101 1.38 -3.83 -9.12
CA ALA A 101 0.17 -3.55 -9.92
C ALA A 101 0.46 -3.39 -11.42
N ASP A 102 1.56 -2.74 -11.79
CA ASP A 102 1.90 -2.45 -13.19
C ASP A 102 2.87 -3.46 -13.82
N ARG A 103 3.26 -4.50 -13.06
CA ARG A 103 4.24 -5.54 -13.42
C ARG A 103 5.63 -5.01 -13.81
N ARG A 104 5.98 -3.78 -13.44
CA ARG A 104 7.30 -3.19 -13.66
C ARG A 104 7.87 -2.66 -12.34
N VAL A 105 8.36 -3.58 -11.53
CA VAL A 105 9.00 -3.24 -10.25
C VAL A 105 10.39 -2.70 -10.49
N SER A 106 10.66 -1.48 -10.03
CA SER A 106 12.00 -0.89 -9.99
C SER A 106 12.86 -1.50 -8.88
N GLU A 107 14.19 -1.36 -8.98
CA GLU A 107 15.10 -1.81 -7.92
C GLU A 107 14.85 -1.11 -6.58
N LEU A 108 14.36 0.13 -6.62
CA LEU A 108 14.02 0.92 -5.42
C LEU A 108 12.80 0.35 -4.71
N GLU A 109 11.75 0.01 -5.45
CA GLU A 109 10.54 -0.60 -4.89
C GLU A 109 10.80 -2.01 -4.34
N GLU A 110 11.61 -2.82 -5.02
CA GLU A 110 12.01 -4.14 -4.53
C GLU A 110 12.79 -4.02 -3.22
N THR A 111 13.76 -3.10 -3.17
CA THR A 111 14.53 -2.81 -1.95
C THR A 111 13.64 -2.28 -0.82
N TRP A 112 12.65 -1.46 -1.14
CA TRP A 112 11.72 -0.94 -0.14
C TRP A 112 10.81 -2.04 0.42
N LEU A 113 10.29 -2.92 -0.43
CA LEU A 113 9.52 -4.10 0.00
C LEU A 113 10.35 -5.06 0.84
N GLU A 114 11.63 -5.25 0.52
CA GLU A 114 12.57 -6.01 1.36
C GLU A 114 12.64 -5.45 2.77
N ARG A 115 12.89 -4.14 2.87
CA ARG A 115 12.96 -3.45 4.17
C ARG A 115 11.65 -3.51 4.93
N LEU A 116 10.51 -3.49 4.24
CA LEU A 116 9.19 -3.67 4.85
C LEU A 116 9.00 -5.07 5.40
N ALA A 117 9.34 -6.11 4.64
CA ALA A 117 9.28 -7.49 5.10
C ALA A 117 10.16 -7.71 6.33
N ASP A 118 11.39 -7.18 6.31
CA ASP A 118 12.32 -7.25 7.43
C ASP A 118 11.77 -6.53 8.67
N ALA A 119 11.22 -5.32 8.51
CA ALA A 119 10.63 -4.56 9.61
C ALA A 119 9.41 -5.27 10.24
N PHE A 120 8.68 -6.03 9.44
CA PHE A 120 7.55 -6.84 9.90
C PHE A 120 7.99 -8.19 10.51
N GLY A 121 9.24 -8.60 10.30
CA GLY A 121 9.78 -9.88 10.74
C GLY A 121 9.26 -11.06 9.91
N LEU A 122 8.96 -10.84 8.63
CA LEU A 122 8.51 -11.89 7.71
C LEU A 122 9.70 -12.73 7.26
N SER A 123 9.53 -14.06 7.25
CA SER A 123 10.53 -14.95 6.65
C SER A 123 10.54 -14.80 5.13
N ALA A 124 11.65 -15.18 4.48
CA ALA A 124 11.75 -15.17 3.03
C ALA A 124 10.66 -16.04 2.36
N GLU A 125 10.35 -17.19 2.96
CA GLU A 125 9.30 -18.11 2.50
C GLU A 125 7.92 -17.46 2.59
N ARG A 126 7.59 -16.87 3.74
CA ARG A 126 6.30 -16.18 3.92
C ARG A 126 6.17 -14.97 3.00
N ARG A 127 7.25 -14.21 2.82
CA ARG A 127 7.32 -13.09 1.88
C ARG A 127 6.99 -13.53 0.45
N ALA A 128 7.54 -14.67 0.01
CA ALA A 128 7.30 -15.22 -1.32
C ALA A 128 5.85 -15.66 -1.50
N GLU A 129 5.26 -16.33 -0.49
CA GLU A 129 3.85 -16.72 -0.49
C GLU A 129 2.93 -15.49 -0.65
N LEU A 130 3.12 -14.46 0.18
CA LEU A 130 2.30 -13.25 0.15
C LEU A 130 2.41 -12.51 -1.20
N ARG A 131 3.59 -12.51 -1.83
CA ARG A 131 3.75 -11.93 -3.17
C ARG A 131 3.04 -12.75 -4.24
N ALA A 132 3.06 -14.08 -4.13
CA ALA A 132 2.38 -14.98 -5.05
C ALA A 132 0.85 -14.86 -4.93
N GLU A 133 0.31 -14.70 -3.72
CA GLU A 133 -1.12 -14.43 -3.46
C GLU A 133 -1.63 -13.17 -4.20
N VAL A 134 -0.76 -12.17 -4.35
CA VAL A 134 -1.08 -10.87 -4.95
C VAL A 134 -0.86 -10.84 -6.46
N ALA A 135 0.13 -11.60 -6.96
CA ALA A 135 0.49 -11.63 -8.38
C ALA A 135 -0.34 -12.61 -9.22
N GLY A 136 -1.09 -13.52 -8.58
CA GLY A 136 -1.96 -14.51 -9.21
C GLY A 136 -3.33 -13.94 -9.58
#